data_AF-A0A3P6G5D4-F1
#
_entry.id   AF-A0A3P6G5D4-F1
#
_cell.length_a   1.000
_cell.length_b   1.000
_cell.length_c   1.000
_cell.angle_alpha   90.00
_cell.angle_beta   90.00
_cell.angle_gamma   90.00
#
_symmetry.space_group_name_H-M   'P 1'
#
loop_
_entity.id
_entity.type
_entity.pdbx_description
1 polymer ?
#
loop_
_entity_poly.entity_id
_entity_poly.type
_entity_poly.pdbx_seq_one_letter_code
_entity_poly.pdbx_strand_id
1 'polypeptide(L)'
;MLQVGFAEDVEIILERLPEKRQSMMFSATIPSWIRSLTKKYLNDPLTIDLMSSLFGDSDQKLADGITTYSIMADSYGRTSIIGSLVTEHAKGGKCIVFT
;
A
#
# COMPACT_ATOMS: atom_id res chain seq x y z
N MET A 1 -3.65 -0.02 8.95
CA MET A 1 -2.22 -0.37 9.11
C MET A 1 -1.40 0.86 8.77
N LEU A 2 -0.56 1.30 9.72
CA LEU A 2 0.04 2.64 9.84
C LEU A 2 -0.98 3.75 10.09
N GLN A 3 -1.54 3.76 11.32
CA GLN A 3 -2.29 4.89 11.85
C GLN A 3 -1.34 6.09 12.07
N VAL A 4 -1.91 7.30 12.05
CA VAL A 4 -1.23 8.60 12.22
C VAL A 4 -0.18 8.59 13.35
N GLY A 5 -0.45 7.89 14.47
CA GLY A 5 0.48 7.81 15.60
C GLY A 5 1.80 7.08 15.32
N PHE A 6 1.87 6.19 14.33
CA PHE A 6 3.13 5.47 14.04
C PHE A 6 4.21 6.39 13.46
N ALA A 7 3.83 7.42 12.71
CA ALA A 7 4.79 8.36 12.15
C ALA A 7 5.47 9.17 13.27
N GLU A 8 4.69 9.63 14.25
CA GLU A 8 5.15 10.37 15.42
C GLU A 8 6.11 9.53 16.27
N ASP A 9 5.76 8.26 16.53
CA ASP A 9 6.61 7.33 17.28
C ASP A 9 7.95 7.09 16.58
N VAL A 10 7.94 6.90 15.26
CA VAL A 10 9.17 6.75 14.47
C VAL A 10 10.04 8.00 14.55
N GLU A 11 9.44 9.18 14.51
CA GLU A 11 10.16 10.44 14.60
C GLU A 11 10.84 10.59 15.97
N ILE A 12 10.13 10.30 17.07
CA ILE A 12 10.69 10.31 18.43
C ILE A 12 11.88 9.35 18.54
N ILE A 13 11.78 8.15 17.96
CA ILE A 13 12.88 7.17 17.97
C ILE A 13 14.09 7.74 17.23
N LEU A 14 13.88 8.26 16.00
CA LEU A 14 14.96 8.76 15.14
C LEU A 14 15.66 10.00 15.72
N GLU A 15 14.95 10.84 16.47
CA GLU A 15 15.52 12.00 17.18
C GLU A 15 16.45 11.61 18.34
N ARG A 16 16.21 10.44 18.95
CA ARG A 16 17.05 9.93 20.05
C ARG A 16 18.25 9.13 19.56
N LEU A 17 18.38 8.90 18.26
CA LEU A 17 19.50 8.16 17.70
C LEU A 17 20.75 9.05 17.56
N PRO A 18 21.97 8.49 17.73
CA PRO A 18 23.22 9.22 17.53
C PRO A 18 23.32 9.82 16.11
N GLU A 19 23.84 11.04 15.98
CA GLU A 19 23.97 11.73 14.69
C GLU A 19 24.80 10.93 13.67
N LYS A 20 25.93 10.38 14.12
CA LYS A 20 26.81 9.58 13.27
C LYS A 20 26.37 8.12 13.27
N ARG A 21 25.60 7.74 12.26
CA ARG A 21 25.09 6.38 12.07
C ARG A 21 24.94 6.05 10.59
N GLN A 22 24.95 4.76 10.28
CA GLN A 22 24.43 4.27 9.00
C GLN A 22 22.93 4.02 9.17
N SER A 23 22.12 4.53 8.26
CA SER A 23 20.66 4.35 8.27
C SER A 23 20.18 3.85 6.93
N MET A 24 19.27 2.89 6.95
CA MET A 24 18.65 2.31 5.76
C MET A 24 17.13 2.33 5.98
N MET A 25 16.38 2.75 4.97
CA MET A 25 14.92 2.82 5.03
C MET A 25 14.32 1.94 3.94
N PHE A 26 13.40 1.06 4.34
CA PHE A 26 12.69 0.16 3.44
C PHE A 26 11.21 0.47 3.50
N SER A 27 10.58 0.71 2.35
CA SER A 27 9.14 0.92 2.29
C SER A 27 8.56 0.37 1.00
N ALA A 28 7.37 -0.21 1.10
CA ALA A 28 6.60 -0.66 -0.07
C ALA A 28 5.88 0.49 -0.78
N THR A 29 5.67 1.63 -0.09
CA THR A 29 5.03 2.84 -0.65
C THR A 29 5.77 4.09 -0.16
N ILE A 30 5.73 5.19 -0.94
CA ILE A 30 6.40 6.45 -0.56
C ILE A 30 5.36 7.58 -0.43
N PRO A 31 4.50 7.55 0.61
CA PRO A 31 3.65 8.69 0.94
C PRO A 31 4.49 9.90 1.38
N SER A 32 3.87 11.09 1.41
CA SER A 32 4.56 12.35 1.72
C SER A 32 5.35 12.32 3.03
N TRP A 33 4.81 11.73 4.10
CA TRP A 33 5.48 11.66 5.41
C TRP A 33 6.76 10.81 5.40
N ILE A 34 6.77 9.68 4.69
CA ILE A 34 7.98 8.86 4.48
C ILE A 34 9.02 9.68 3.72
N ARG A 35 8.60 10.42 2.69
CA ARG A 35 9.47 11.29 1.89
C ARG A 35 10.12 12.38 2.75
N SER A 36 9.39 12.94 3.71
CA SER A 36 9.91 13.90 4.68
C SER A 36 10.90 13.27 5.66
N LEU A 37 10.59 12.09 6.22
CA LEU A 37 11.51 11.36 7.11
C LEU A 37 12.84 11.02 6.42
N THR A 38 12.77 10.55 5.17
CA THR A 38 13.95 10.22 4.36
C THR A 38 14.88 11.43 4.25
N LYS A 39 14.32 12.61 3.93
CA LYS A 39 15.09 13.86 3.79
C LYS A 39 15.66 14.37 5.11
N LYS A 40 14.96 14.16 6.24
CA LYS A 40 15.38 14.64 7.56
C LYS A 40 16.47 13.76 8.19
N TYR A 41 16.41 12.44 7.98
CA TYR A 41 17.23 11.49 8.74
C TYR A 41 18.23 10.68 7.92
N LEU A 42 18.22 10.76 6.59
CA LEU A 42 19.25 10.14 5.75
C LEU A 42 20.19 11.20 5.17
N ASN A 43 21.48 10.88 5.17
CA ASN A 43 22.52 11.70 4.57
C ASN A 43 22.91 11.12 3.22
N ASP A 44 22.64 11.85 2.14
CA ASP A 44 22.93 11.45 0.75
C ASP A 44 22.53 10.00 0.39
N PRO A 45 21.23 9.63 0.54
CA PRO A 45 20.81 8.24 0.34
C PRO A 45 20.76 7.84 -1.13
N LEU A 46 21.30 6.66 -1.45
CA LEU A 46 20.98 5.96 -2.70
C LEU A 46 19.52 5.50 -2.66
N THR A 47 18.70 6.03 -3.56
CA THR A 47 17.28 5.65 -3.68
C THR A 47 17.09 4.63 -4.80
N ILE A 48 16.50 3.49 -4.47
CA ILE A 48 16.15 2.44 -5.43
C ILE A 48 14.62 2.34 -5.46
N ASP A 49 14.01 2.85 -6.52
CA ASP A 49 12.57 2.75 -6.76
C ASP A 49 12.31 1.87 -7.98
N LEU A 50 11.78 0.67 -7.73
CA LEU A 50 11.41 -0.27 -8.78
C LEU A 50 10.04 0.04 -9.38
N MET A 51 9.15 0.72 -8.64
CA MET A 51 7.79 1.02 -9.10
C MET A 51 7.78 2.19 -10.08
N SER A 52 8.40 3.32 -9.71
CA SER A 52 8.47 4.49 -10.61
C SER A 52 9.30 4.18 -11.87
N SER A 53 10.35 3.36 -11.73
CA SER A 53 11.18 2.91 -12.87
C SER A 53 10.40 2.03 -13.88
N LEU A 54 9.46 1.21 -13.41
CA LEU A 54 8.72 0.28 -14.25
C LEU A 54 7.38 0.82 -14.75
N PHE A 55 6.73 1.71 -13.99
CA PHE A 55 5.34 2.12 -14.23
C PHE A 55 5.15 3.65 -14.36
N GLY A 56 6.20 4.46 -14.16
CA GLY A 56 6.13 5.92 -14.13
C GLY A 56 5.36 6.47 -12.92
N ASP A 57 5.45 7.78 -12.69
CA ASP A 57 4.85 8.49 -11.54
C ASP A 57 3.31 8.54 -11.54
N SER A 58 2.63 7.71 -12.32
CA SER A 58 1.17 7.66 -12.30
C SER A 58 0.67 6.95 -11.04
N ASP A 59 0.08 7.73 -10.14
CA ASP A 59 -0.78 7.27 -9.06
C ASP A 59 -1.64 6.08 -9.52
N GLN A 60 -1.41 4.93 -8.88
CA GLN A 60 -2.24 3.71 -8.92
C GLN A 60 -3.20 3.63 -10.11
N LYS A 61 -2.67 3.46 -11.32
CA LYS A 61 -3.51 3.01 -12.43
C LYS A 61 -3.88 1.56 -12.15
N LEU A 62 -5.18 1.27 -12.07
CA LEU A 62 -5.66 -0.10 -12.16
C LEU A 62 -5.02 -0.72 -13.41
N ALA A 63 -4.48 -1.93 -13.27
CA ALA A 63 -3.84 -2.59 -14.40
C ALA A 63 -4.84 -2.68 -15.57
N ASP A 64 -4.37 -2.41 -16.79
CA ASP A 64 -5.18 -2.52 -17.99
C ASP A 64 -5.76 -3.94 -18.07
N GLY A 65 -7.10 -4.04 -18.16
CA GLY A 65 -7.83 -5.30 -18.20
C GLY A 65 -8.53 -5.71 -16.90
N ILE A 66 -8.44 -4.92 -15.82
CA ILE A 66 -9.27 -5.13 -14.63
C ILE A 66 -10.63 -4.44 -14.80
N THR A 67 -11.72 -5.20 -14.71
CA THR A 67 -13.09 -4.65 -14.63
C THR A 67 -13.57 -4.65 -13.19
N THR A 68 -14.03 -3.49 -12.71
CA THR A 68 -14.51 -3.32 -11.33
C THR A 68 -16.02 -3.19 -11.31
N TYR A 69 -16.66 -3.87 -10.35
CA TYR A 69 -18.10 -3.82 -10.11
C TYR A 69 -18.35 -3.37 -8.67
N SER A 70 -19.47 -2.68 -8.45
CA SER A 70 -19.97 -2.31 -7.13
C SER A 70 -21.41 -2.80 -7.00
N ILE A 71 -21.71 -3.50 -5.91
CA ILE A 71 -23.00 -4.15 -5.70
C ILE A 71 -23.52 -3.76 -4.33
N MET A 72 -24.71 -3.17 -4.30
CA MET A 72 -25.43 -2.89 -3.07
C MET A 72 -25.94 -4.21 -2.47
N ALA A 73 -25.60 -4.47 -1.22
CA ALA A 73 -26.03 -5.66 -0.49
C ALA A 73 -26.36 -5.31 0.95
N ASP A 74 -27.52 -5.77 1.43
CA ASP A 74 -27.83 -5.75 2.86
C ASP A 74 -26.98 -6.79 3.62
N SER A 75 -26.92 -6.66 4.94
CA SER A 75 -26.06 -7.49 5.79
C SER A 75 -26.37 -8.99 5.72
N TYR A 76 -27.59 -9.38 5.36
CA TYR A 76 -28.02 -10.77 5.28
C TYR A 76 -27.80 -11.38 3.89
N GLY A 77 -27.85 -10.55 2.85
CA GLY A 77 -27.70 -10.94 1.44
C GLY A 77 -26.26 -11.07 0.94
N ARG A 78 -25.26 -10.54 1.67
CA ARG A 78 -23.85 -10.61 1.23
C ARG A 78 -23.39 -12.04 0.93
N THR A 79 -23.74 -12.99 1.80
CA THR A 79 -23.31 -14.38 1.66
C THR A 79 -23.91 -15.05 0.42
N SER A 80 -25.18 -14.81 0.11
CA SER A 80 -25.83 -15.39 -1.07
C SER A 80 -25.36 -14.74 -2.37
N ILE A 81 -25.09 -13.43 -2.35
CA ILE A 81 -24.58 -12.68 -3.50
C ILE A 81 -23.16 -13.17 -3.87
N ILE A 82 -22.27 -13.37 -2.89
CA ILE A 82 -20.89 -13.83 -3.15
C ILE A 82 -20.90 -15.15 -3.93
N GLY A 83 -21.73 -16.13 -3.54
CA GLY A 83 -21.81 -17.40 -4.24
C GLY A 83 -22.15 -17.23 -5.73
N SER A 84 -23.16 -16.40 -6.03
CA SER A 84 -23.58 -16.12 -7.41
C SER A 84 -22.47 -15.42 -8.21
N LEU A 85 -21.80 -14.43 -7.61
CA LEU A 85 -20.71 -13.70 -8.26
C LEU A 85 -19.52 -14.59 -8.59
N VAL A 86 -19.16 -15.50 -7.69
CA VAL A 86 -18.07 -16.44 -7.93
C VAL A 86 -18.44 -17.39 -9.07
N THR A 87 -19.66 -17.94 -9.07
CA THR A 87 -20.10 -18.85 -10.13
C THR A 87 -20.10 -18.16 -11.51
N GLU A 88 -20.60 -16.93 -11.59
CA GLU A 88 -20.72 -16.21 -12.86
C GLU A 88 -19.37 -15.69 -13.37
N HIS A 89 -18.57 -15.07 -12.50
CA HIS A 89 -17.36 -14.37 -12.93
C HIS A 89 -16.09 -15.23 -12.87
N ALA A 90 -15.99 -16.21 -11.95
CA ALA A 90 -14.80 -17.06 -11.90
C ALA A 90 -14.78 -18.10 -13.02
N LYS A 91 -15.94 -18.46 -13.59
CA LYS A 91 -16.08 -19.42 -14.71
C LYS A 91 -15.32 -20.75 -14.49
N GLY A 92 -15.39 -21.28 -13.27
CA GLY A 92 -14.66 -22.49 -12.86
C GLY A 92 -13.18 -22.28 -12.52
N GLY A 93 -12.69 -21.04 -12.55
CA GLY A 93 -11.35 -20.65 -12.13
C GLY A 93 -11.21 -20.45 -10.62
N LYS A 94 -10.23 -19.63 -10.23
CA LYS A 94 -9.92 -19.33 -8.82
C LYS A 94 -10.54 -18.01 -8.39
N CYS A 95 -11.00 -17.93 -7.15
CA CYS A 95 -11.51 -16.70 -6.53
C CYS A 95 -10.79 -16.46 -5.20
N ILE A 96 -10.47 -15.20 -4.91
CA ILE A 96 -9.93 -14.75 -3.62
C ILE A 96 -10.97 -13.83 -2.99
N VAL A 97 -11.37 -14.14 -1.76
CA VAL A 97 -12.32 -13.34 -0.97
C VAL A 97 -11.59 -12.72 0.21
N PHE A 98 -11.65 -11.40 0.32
CA PHE A 98 -11.15 -10.65 1.48
C PHE A 98 -12.32 -10.35 2.40
N THR A 99 -12.20 -10.73 3.68
CA THR A 99 -13.22 -10.52 4.72
C THR A 99 -12.76 -9.50 5.74
#